data_AF-A0A0D6L781-F1
#
_entry.id   AF-A0A0D6L781-F1
#
_cell.length_a   1.000
_cell.length_b   1.000
_cell.length_c   1.000
_cell.angle_alpha   90.00
_cell.angle_beta   90.00
_cell.angle_gamma   90.00
#
_symmetry.space_group_name_H-M   'P 1'
#
loop_
_entity.id
_entity.type
_entity.pdbx_description
1 polymer ?
#
loop_
_entity_poly.entity_id
_entity_poly.type
_entity_poly.pdbx_seq_one_letter_code
_entity_poly.pdbx_strand_id
1 'polypeptide(L)'
;MVKLRILETDSKYRLRGEILRNAIQEDRNLGLIPFFVSTTLGTTSCCSFDVLSEIGPVCEENELVITHVTTDAVLPGNGTYRLWLHVDAAYAGSAMICPEFRHLMNGIEYAMSFNTNPNKWMLVNFDCSTMWLVPRSSQLDKP
;
A
#
# COMPACT_ATOMS: atom_id res chain seq x y z
N MET A 1 0.61 -20.43 -6.12
CA MET A 1 1.71 -19.77 -5.39
C MET A 1 1.72 -18.30 -5.81
N VAL A 2 1.81 -17.37 -4.85
CA VAL A 2 1.90 -15.93 -5.15
C VAL A 2 3.31 -15.58 -5.63
N LYS A 3 3.44 -14.61 -6.54
CA LYS A 3 4.72 -14.11 -7.03
C LYS A 3 5.03 -12.78 -6.36
N LEU A 4 6.25 -12.60 -5.90
CA LEU A 4 6.77 -11.32 -5.42
C LEU A 4 7.63 -10.70 -6.53
N ARG A 5 7.38 -9.44 -6.85
CA ARG A 5 8.17 -8.65 -7.79
C ARG A 5 8.76 -7.45 -7.05
N ILE A 6 10.08 -7.31 -7.07
CA ILE A 6 10.76 -6.11 -6.58
C ILE A 6 10.72 -5.07 -7.70
N LEU A 7 10.33 -3.85 -7.36
CA LEU A 7 10.27 -2.73 -8.30
C LEU A 7 11.47 -1.82 -8.12
N GLU A 8 11.93 -1.26 -9.23
CA GLU A 8 12.98 -0.25 -9.23
C GLU A 8 12.51 1.01 -8.51
N THR A 9 13.48 1.76 -7.96
CA THR A 9 13.22 3.02 -7.26
C THR A 9 13.80 4.19 -8.05
N ASP A 10 13.33 5.40 -7.75
CA ASP A 10 13.95 6.61 -8.31
C ASP A 10 15.32 6.89 -7.69
N SER A 11 16.00 7.94 -8.18
CA SER A 11 17.32 8.36 -7.66
C SER A 11 17.35 8.73 -6.16
N LYS A 12 16.18 8.84 -5.51
CA LYS A 12 16.04 9.07 -4.06
C LYS A 12 15.59 7.82 -3.31
N TYR A 13 15.67 6.65 -3.95
CA TYR A 13 15.29 5.34 -3.42
C TYR A 13 13.80 5.24 -3.05
N ARG A 14 12.93 5.90 -3.82
CA ARG A 14 11.47 5.88 -3.61
C ARG A 14 10.77 5.14 -4.73
N LEU A 15 9.79 4.31 -4.40
CA LEU A 15 8.84 3.82 -5.39
C LEU A 15 7.97 4.98 -5.89
N ARG A 16 7.76 5.01 -7.22
CA ARG A 16 6.98 6.03 -7.93
C ARG A 16 5.77 5.40 -8.62
N GLY A 17 4.70 6.18 -8.80
CA GLY A 17 3.46 5.68 -9.38
C GLY A 17 3.64 5.15 -10.80
N GLU A 18 4.46 5.81 -11.63
CA GLU A 18 4.73 5.38 -13.01
C GLU A 18 5.40 3.98 -13.06
N ILE A 19 6.37 3.72 -12.18
CA ILE A 19 7.06 2.43 -12.10
C ILE A 19 6.06 1.32 -11.75
N LEU A 20 5.19 1.57 -10.76
CA LEU A 20 4.14 0.63 -10.37
C LEU A 20 3.15 0.38 -11.52
N ARG A 21 2.70 1.45 -12.18
CA ARG A 21 1.77 1.37 -13.31
C ARG A 21 2.32 0.49 -14.44
N ASN A 22 3.58 0.69 -14.81
CA ASN A 22 4.24 -0.09 -15.85
C ASN A 22 4.35 -1.56 -15.45
N ALA A 23 4.75 -1.83 -14.21
CA ALA A 23 4.84 -3.20 -13.71
C ALA A 23 3.48 -3.93 -13.69
N ILE A 24 2.41 -3.25 -13.25
CA ILE A 24 1.05 -3.81 -13.29
C ILE A 24 0.63 -4.15 -14.72
N GLN A 25 0.90 -3.26 -15.67
CA GLN A 25 0.55 -3.48 -17.08
C GLN A 25 1.32 -4.67 -17.68
N GLU A 26 2.62 -4.78 -17.39
CA GLU A 26 3.44 -5.91 -17.82
C GLU A 26 2.94 -7.22 -17.21
N ASP A 27 2.65 -7.24 -15.91
CA ASP A 27 2.16 -8.44 -15.22
C ASP A 27 0.80 -8.87 -15.80
N ARG A 28 -0.09 -7.93 -16.11
CA ARG A 28 -1.36 -8.19 -16.80
C ARG A 28 -1.15 -8.76 -18.21
N ASN A 29 -0.19 -8.23 -18.97
CA ASN A 29 0.16 -8.76 -20.29
C ASN A 29 0.69 -10.20 -20.23
N LEU A 30 1.26 -10.60 -19.09
CA LEU A 30 1.69 -11.96 -18.80
C LEU A 30 0.56 -12.87 -18.26
N GLY A 31 -0.69 -12.36 -18.21
CA GLY A 31 -1.83 -13.08 -17.65
C GLY A 31 -1.80 -13.23 -16.13
N LEU A 32 -0.95 -12.45 -15.44
CA LEU A 32 -0.92 -12.41 -13.99
C LEU A 32 -1.99 -11.45 -13.46
N ILE A 33 -2.29 -11.62 -12.18
CA ILE A 33 -3.31 -10.84 -11.47
C ILE A 33 -2.60 -10.09 -10.33
N PRO A 34 -2.19 -8.83 -10.53
CA PRO A 34 -1.68 -7.99 -9.45
C PRO A 34 -2.77 -7.70 -8.44
N PHE A 35 -2.52 -7.98 -7.15
CA PHE A 35 -3.56 -7.85 -6.11
C PHE A 35 -3.06 -7.14 -4.85
N PHE A 36 -1.75 -6.95 -4.68
CA PHE A 36 -1.15 -6.41 -3.48
C PHE A 36 0.08 -5.57 -3.81
N VAL A 37 0.19 -4.40 -3.18
CA VAL A 37 1.31 -3.48 -3.26
C VAL A 37 1.75 -3.17 -1.83
N SER A 38 3.01 -3.49 -1.51
CA SER A 38 3.66 -3.05 -0.28
C SER A 38 4.45 -1.78 -0.57
N THR A 39 4.16 -0.71 0.16
CA THR A 39 4.93 0.53 0.13
C THR A 39 5.63 0.73 1.47
N THR A 40 6.71 1.49 1.47
CA THR A 40 7.52 1.74 2.65
C THR A 40 7.67 3.24 2.92
N LEU A 41 7.35 3.65 4.15
CA LEU A 41 7.66 4.97 4.68
C LEU A 41 8.77 4.83 5.73
N GLY A 42 10.00 5.17 5.34
CA GLY A 42 11.20 5.01 6.16
C GLY A 42 11.86 3.65 5.96
N THR A 43 12.44 3.43 4.77
CA THR A 43 13.21 2.21 4.46
C THR A 43 14.38 2.02 5.41
N THR A 44 14.75 0.77 5.70
CA THR A 44 15.88 0.44 6.59
C THR A 44 17.22 1.00 6.11
N SER A 45 17.47 1.04 4.79
CA SER A 45 18.79 1.39 4.25
C SER A 45 19.14 2.87 4.41
N CYS A 46 18.22 3.75 4.02
CA CYS A 46 18.49 5.20 3.95
C CYS A 46 17.31 6.06 4.41
N CYS A 47 16.29 5.46 5.04
CA CYS A 47 15.06 6.14 5.46
C CYS A 47 14.38 6.90 4.31
N SER A 48 14.29 6.30 3.11
CA SER A 48 13.50 6.85 2.02
C SER A 48 12.00 6.57 2.20
N PHE A 49 11.17 7.31 1.47
CA PHE A 49 9.71 7.31 1.59
C PHE A 49 9.08 7.16 0.21
N ASP A 50 8.33 6.08 0.01
CA ASP A 50 7.57 5.87 -1.22
C ASP A 50 6.51 6.96 -1.41
N VAL A 51 6.22 7.31 -2.67
CA VAL A 51 5.35 8.44 -2.98
C VAL A 51 3.89 7.99 -3.04
N LEU A 52 3.25 7.88 -1.87
CA LEU A 52 1.87 7.38 -1.74
C LEU A 52 0.86 8.18 -2.54
N SER A 53 1.03 9.50 -2.66
CA SER A 53 0.16 10.35 -3.48
C SER A 53 0.20 10.02 -4.98
N GLU A 54 1.24 9.33 -5.46
CA GLU A 54 1.30 8.81 -6.83
C GLU A 54 0.86 7.35 -6.92
N ILE A 55 1.21 6.54 -5.91
CA ILE A 55 0.93 5.10 -5.88
C ILE A 55 -0.55 4.81 -5.60
N GLY A 56 -1.17 5.58 -4.70
CA GLY A 56 -2.56 5.44 -4.33
C GLY A 56 -3.53 5.48 -5.52
N PRO A 57 -3.47 6.53 -6.37
CA PRO A 57 -4.26 6.60 -7.59
C PRO A 57 -4.02 5.41 -8.54
N VAL A 58 -2.77 4.93 -8.67
CA VAL A 58 -2.47 3.75 -9.49
C VAL A 58 -3.17 2.51 -8.95
N CYS A 59 -3.22 2.32 -7.63
CA CYS A 59 -3.93 1.21 -7.01
C CYS A 59 -5.45 1.30 -7.17
N GLU A 60 -6.02 2.51 -7.15
CA GLU A 60 -7.46 2.75 -7.39
C GLU A 60 -7.83 2.58 -8.87
N GLU A 61 -7.08 3.16 -9.81
CA GLU A 61 -7.37 3.08 -11.25
C GLU A 61 -7.31 1.64 -11.81
N ASN A 62 -6.55 0.77 -11.16
CA ASN A 62 -6.35 -0.60 -11.61
C ASN A 62 -7.37 -1.59 -11.02
N GLU A 63 -8.63 -1.15 -10.94
CA GLU A 63 -9.76 -2.03 -10.60
C GLU A 63 -9.79 -3.26 -11.53
N LEU A 64 -9.92 -4.45 -10.93
CA LEU A 64 -9.92 -5.72 -11.62
C LEU A 64 -11.32 -6.34 -11.54
N VAL A 65 -11.93 -6.65 -12.68
CA VAL A 65 -13.19 -7.40 -12.72
C VAL A 65 -12.87 -8.88 -12.48
N ILE A 66 -13.36 -9.47 -11.39
CA ILE A 66 -13.29 -10.92 -11.20
C ILE A 66 -14.63 -11.51 -11.58
N THR A 67 -14.67 -12.31 -12.64
CA THR A 67 -15.88 -12.99 -13.09
C THR A 67 -16.13 -14.32 -12.36
N HIS A 68 -15.12 -14.85 -11.63
CA HIS A 68 -15.22 -16.09 -10.86
C HIS A 68 -14.62 -15.91 -9.46
N VAL A 69 -15.47 -15.61 -8.47
CA VAL A 69 -15.10 -15.76 -7.07
C VAL A 69 -15.71 -17.05 -6.57
N THR A 70 -14.88 -18.07 -6.35
CA THR A 70 -15.31 -19.27 -5.64
C THR A 70 -15.36 -18.95 -4.16
N THR A 71 -16.60 -18.96 -3.64
CA THR A 71 -17.01 -18.99 -2.23
C THR A 71 -16.72 -17.74 -1.39
N ASP A 72 -17.81 -17.08 -1.01
CA ASP A 72 -17.99 -16.11 0.10
C ASP A 72 -17.38 -14.71 0.01
N ALA A 73 -16.55 -14.40 -0.99
CA ALA A 73 -16.16 -13.01 -1.26
C ALA A 73 -17.21 -12.29 -2.13
N VAL A 74 -18.15 -11.60 -1.48
CA VAL A 74 -19.01 -10.60 -2.15
C VAL A 74 -18.12 -9.44 -2.58
N LEU A 75 -17.95 -9.26 -3.89
CA LEU A 75 -17.33 -8.07 -4.45
C LEU A 75 -18.33 -6.91 -4.43
N PRO A 76 -17.90 -5.69 -4.06
CA PRO A 76 -18.75 -4.51 -4.17
C PRO A 76 -19.04 -4.13 -5.63
N GLY A 77 -20.19 -3.50 -5.85
CA GLY A 77 -20.50 -2.85 -7.13
C GLY A 77 -20.48 -3.77 -8.35
N ASN A 78 -19.92 -3.28 -9.46
CA ASN A 78 -19.82 -3.93 -10.77
C ASN A 78 -18.92 -5.19 -10.82
N GLY A 79 -18.58 -5.80 -9.68
CA GLY A 79 -17.72 -6.99 -9.61
C GLY A 79 -16.22 -6.67 -9.71
N THR A 80 -15.82 -5.46 -9.36
CA THR A 80 -14.42 -5.03 -9.35
C THR A 80 -13.78 -5.10 -7.96
N TYR A 81 -12.46 -5.28 -7.92
CA TYR A 81 -11.66 -5.03 -6.72
C TYR A 81 -10.46 -4.15 -7.04
N ARG A 82 -10.12 -3.26 -6.11
CA ARG A 82 -8.91 -2.44 -6.15
C ARG A 82 -7.68 -3.22 -5.69
N LEU A 83 -6.49 -2.84 -6.15
CA LEU A 83 -5.25 -3.41 -5.62
C LEU A 83 -5.09 -3.05 -4.15
N TRP A 84 -4.71 -4.04 -3.33
CA TRP A 84 -4.47 -3.78 -1.91
C TRP A 84 -3.20 -2.95 -1.71
N LEU A 85 -3.36 -1.71 -1.26
CA LEU A 85 -2.25 -0.86 -0.86
C LEU A 85 -1.96 -1.02 0.64
N HIS A 86 -0.82 -1.63 0.96
CA HIS A 86 -0.27 -1.68 2.31
C HIS A 86 0.85 -0.64 2.49
N VAL A 87 0.83 0.06 3.61
CA VAL A 87 1.90 0.98 4.03
C VAL A 87 2.63 0.39 5.23
N ASP A 88 3.88 -0.01 5.01
CA ASP A 88 4.86 -0.34 6.05
C ASP A 88 5.59 0.94 6.47
N ALA A 89 5.28 1.43 7.67
CA ALA A 89 5.95 2.55 8.29
C ALA A 89 6.59 2.13 9.62
N ALA A 90 7.11 0.89 9.71
CA ALA A 90 7.59 0.33 10.97
C ALA A 90 8.54 1.27 11.74
N TYR A 91 9.50 1.89 11.06
CA TYR A 91 10.45 2.82 11.69
C TYR A 91 9.92 4.27 11.72
N ALA A 92 9.65 4.87 10.56
CA ALA A 92 9.35 6.30 10.47
C ALA A 92 7.88 6.65 10.82
N GLY A 93 7.00 5.67 10.97
CA GLY A 93 5.60 5.89 11.33
C GLY A 93 5.43 6.62 12.67
N SER A 94 6.34 6.41 13.62
CA SER A 94 6.35 7.15 14.89
C SER A 94 6.59 8.65 14.71
N ALA A 95 7.45 9.06 13.77
CA ALA A 95 7.72 10.47 13.51
C ALA A 95 6.46 11.21 13.05
N MET A 96 5.52 10.49 12.42
CA MET A 96 4.28 11.09 11.95
C MET A 96 3.43 11.62 13.08
N ILE A 97 3.59 11.24 14.36
CA ILE A 97 2.84 11.89 15.45
C ILE A 97 3.10 13.41 15.51
N CYS A 98 4.28 13.84 15.07
CA CYS A 98 4.67 15.25 15.02
C CYS A 98 4.11 15.94 13.75
N PRO A 99 3.43 17.09 13.87
CA PRO A 99 2.85 17.79 12.72
C PRO A 99 3.83 18.10 11.58
N GLU A 100 5.08 18.43 11.92
CA GLU A 100 6.13 18.78 10.97
C GLU A 100 6.55 17.62 10.06
N PHE A 101 6.33 16.37 10.46
CA PHE A 101 6.64 15.18 9.66
C PHE A 101 5.40 14.54 9.02
N ARG A 102 4.18 14.91 9.44
CA ARG A 102 2.93 14.31 8.96
C ARG A 102 2.78 14.33 7.42
N HIS A 103 3.38 15.30 6.75
CA HIS A 103 3.35 15.40 5.29
C HIS A 103 4.04 14.22 4.57
N LEU A 104 4.93 13.50 5.25
CA LEU A 104 5.63 12.32 4.69
C LEU A 104 4.70 11.12 4.46
N MET A 105 3.47 11.16 4.99
CA MET A 105 2.42 10.16 4.74
C MET A 105 1.26 10.72 3.88
N ASN A 106 1.47 11.81 3.14
CA ASN A 106 0.47 12.31 2.18
C ASN A 106 0.11 11.22 1.16
N GLY A 107 -1.17 10.89 1.00
CA GLY A 107 -1.65 9.76 0.21
C GLY A 107 -1.97 8.51 1.05
N ILE A 108 -1.90 8.57 2.37
CA ILE A 108 -2.30 7.46 3.26
C ILE A 108 -3.77 7.07 3.09
N GLU A 109 -4.63 7.99 2.66
CA GLU A 109 -6.07 7.79 2.44
C GLU A 109 -6.41 6.75 1.37
N TYR A 110 -5.43 6.39 0.55
CA TYR A 110 -5.52 5.29 -0.42
C TYR A 110 -5.18 3.93 0.21
N ALA A 111 -4.50 3.90 1.35
CA ALA A 111 -4.06 2.67 1.99
C ALA A 111 -5.23 1.88 2.57
N MET A 112 -5.18 0.56 2.40
CA MET A 112 -6.13 -0.38 3.00
C MET A 112 -5.62 -0.90 4.34
N SER A 113 -4.30 -0.91 4.51
CA SER A 113 -3.66 -1.22 5.77
C SER A 113 -2.43 -0.35 6.01
N PHE A 114 -2.27 0.07 7.26
CA PHE A 114 -1.12 0.84 7.73
C PHE A 114 -0.50 0.12 8.92
N ASN A 115 0.82 0.02 8.96
CA ASN A 115 1.56 -0.53 10.08
C ASN A 115 2.66 0.42 10.55
N THR A 116 2.84 0.54 11.86
CA THR A 116 4.01 1.15 12.48
C THR A 116 4.43 0.34 13.71
N ASN A 117 5.70 0.43 14.11
CA ASN A 117 6.23 -0.27 15.27
C ASN A 117 6.57 0.71 16.39
N PRO A 118 5.67 0.88 17.39
CA PRO A 118 5.99 1.61 18.61
C PRO A 118 7.24 1.07 19.32
N ASN A 119 7.54 -0.23 19.16
CA ASN A 119 8.75 -0.85 19.70
C ASN A 119 10.07 -0.51 18.99
N LYS A 120 10.03 0.29 17.92
CA LYS A 120 11.24 0.83 17.29
C LYS A 120 11.56 2.22 17.81
N TRP A 121 10.63 3.17 17.62
CA TRP A 121 10.91 4.59 17.86
C TRP A 121 9.77 5.32 18.58
N MET A 122 9.07 4.64 19.50
CA MET A 122 8.03 5.24 20.36
C MET A 122 8.15 4.84 21.83
N LEU A 123 9.30 4.28 22.25
CA LEU A 123 9.60 3.89 23.64
C LEU A 123 8.65 2.85 24.25
N VAL A 124 7.89 2.12 23.43
CA VAL A 124 7.16 0.93 23.88
C VAL A 124 8.13 -0.24 23.85
N ASN A 125 8.27 -1.01 24.92
CA ASN A 125 9.15 -2.19 24.87
C ASN A 125 8.69 -3.18 23.79
N PHE A 126 9.63 -3.98 23.29
CA PHE A 126 9.27 -5.19 22.54
C PHE A 126 8.27 -6.04 23.38
N ASP A 127 7.17 -6.56 22.84
CA ASP A 127 6.85 -6.93 21.45
C ASP A 127 5.60 -6.18 20.89
N CYS A 128 5.77 -4.94 20.40
CA CYS A 128 4.65 -4.09 19.96
C CYS A 128 4.80 -3.58 18.51
N SER A 129 3.98 -4.14 17.63
CA SER A 129 3.67 -3.61 16.29
C SER A 129 2.18 -3.37 16.18
N THR A 130 1.81 -2.22 15.62
CA THR A 130 0.41 -1.77 15.55
C THR A 130 -0.01 -1.65 14.10
N MET A 131 -1.16 -2.26 13.77
CA MET A 131 -1.71 -2.29 12.42
C MET A 131 -3.16 -1.81 12.43
N TRP A 132 -3.47 -0.95 11.47
CA TRP A 132 -4.84 -0.50 11.20
C TRP A 132 -5.28 -1.04 9.85
N LEU A 133 -6.57 -1.37 9.77
CA LEU A 133 -7.26 -1.80 8.56
C LEU A 133 -8.41 -0.84 8.28
N VAL A 134 -8.59 -0.45 7.03
CA VAL A 134 -9.82 0.23 6.61
C VAL A 134 -10.93 -0.82 6.54
N PRO A 135 -12.06 -0.66 7.26
CA PRO A 135 -13.14 -1.64 7.27
C PRO A 135 -13.66 -1.94 5.88
N ARG A 136 -13.93 -3.22 5.56
CA ARG A 136 -14.40 -3.63 4.23
C ARG A 136 -15.56 -2.78 3.72
N SER A 137 -16.56 -2.49 4.54
CA SER A 137 -17.71 -1.64 4.15
C SER A 137 -17.30 -0.28 3.60
N SER A 138 -16.40 0.43 4.28
CA SER A 138 -15.86 1.73 3.82
C SER A 138 -14.96 1.64 2.58
N GLN A 139 -14.58 0.43 2.17
CA GLN A 139 -13.86 0.20 0.91
C GLN A 139 -14.82 0.08 -0.28
N LEU A 140 -16.12 -0.16 -0.03
CA LEU A 140 -17.17 -0.36 -1.03
C LEU A 140 -17.93 0.94 -1.36
N ASP A 141 -17.85 1.95 -0.48
CA ASP A 141 -18.71 3.15 -0.46
C ASP A 141 -18.02 4.42 -1.00
N LYS A 142 -16.86 4.32 -1.67
CA LYS A 142 -16.30 5.48 -2.39
C LYS A 142 -17.12 5.67 -3.69
N PRO A 143 -17.63 6.89 -3.96
CA PRO A 143 -18.57 7.16 -5.05
C PRO A 143 -17.99 6.93 -6.45
#